data_AF-A0A2W6MV54-F1
#
_entry.id   AF-A0A2W6MV54-F1
#
_cell.length_a   1.000
_cell.length_b   1.000
_cell.length_c   1.000
_cell.angle_alpha   90.00
_cell.angle_beta   90.00
_cell.angle_gamma   90.00
#
_symmetry.space_group_name_H-M   'P 1'
#
loop_
_entity.id
_entity.type
_entity.pdbx_description
1 polymer ?
#
loop_
_entity_poly.entity_id
_entity_poly.type
_entity_poly.pdbx_seq_one_letter_code
_entity_poly.pdbx_strand_id
1 'polypeptide(L)' 'EAKEVYWDSANNSLLYFFEDKKDSSRINKIVITPDYKLKKFGKTNAIVTLGKINARNKNEGNYIKIR' A
#
# COMPACT_ATOMS: atom_id res chain seq x y z
N GLU A 1 -8.41 -2.21 -12.76
CA GLU A 1 -7.41 -1.16 -12.47
C GLU A 1 -7.36 -0.91 -10.97
N ALA A 2 -6.22 -0.44 -10.44
CA ALA A 2 -6.16 -0.02 -9.04
C ALA A 2 -7.05 1.21 -8.86
N LYS A 3 -8.04 1.11 -7.97
CA LYS A 3 -9.07 2.16 -7.84
C LYS A 3 -8.54 3.39 -7.11
N GLU A 4 -7.58 3.23 -6.20
CA GLU A 4 -7.09 4.33 -5.38
C GLU A 4 -5.64 4.09 -4.90
N VAL A 5 -4.86 5.17 -4.90
CA VAL A 5 -3.46 5.18 -4.46
C VAL A 5 -3.26 6.22 -3.36
N TYR A 6 -2.55 5.83 -2.30
CA TYR A 6 -2.32 6.65 -1.12
C TYR A 6 -0.85 6.68 -0.72
N TRP A 7 -0.45 7.78 -0.09
CA TRP A 7 0.81 7.91 0.61
C TRP A 7 0.59 7.85 2.12
N ASP A 8 1.30 6.95 2.79
CA ASP A 8 1.40 6.87 4.25
C ASP A 8 2.71 7.53 4.68
N SER A 9 2.60 8.76 5.17
CA SER A 9 3.75 9.54 5.64
C SER A 9 4.36 8.99 6.92
N ALA A 10 3.60 8.27 7.76
CA ALA A 10 4.08 7.72 9.00
C ALA A 10 5.03 6.53 8.75
N ASN A 11 4.70 5.68 7.78
CA ASN A 11 5.51 4.52 7.41
C ASN A 11 6.40 4.75 6.18
N ASN A 12 6.31 5.93 5.56
CA ASN A 12 7.01 6.29 4.32
C ASN A 12 6.75 5.25 3.22
N SER A 13 5.48 4.93 3.00
CA SER A 13 5.05 3.85 2.10
C SER A 13 3.99 4.32 1.13
N LEU A 14 4.00 3.71 -0.06
CA LEU A 14 2.95 3.83 -1.06
C LEU A 14 1.95 2.69 -0.90
N LEU A 15 0.67 3.02 -0.84
CA LEU A 15 -0.42 2.06 -0.62
C LEU A 15 -1.32 2.03 -1.86
N TYR A 16 -1.61 0.81 -2.33
CA TYR A 16 -2.62 0.58 -3.35
C TYR A 16 -3.76 -0.23 -2.76
N PHE A 17 -4.98 0.22 -3.03
CA PHE A 17 -6.19 -0.52 -2.69
C PHE A 17 -6.99 -0.85 -3.94
N PHE A 18 -7.49 -2.08 -3.99
CA PHE A 18 -8.39 -2.52 -5.05
C PHE A 18 -9.35 -3.58 -4.53
N GLU A 19 -10.54 -3.60 -5.12
CA GLU A 19 -11.59 -4.54 -4.76
C GLU A 19 -11.11 -5.98 -4.94
N ASP A 20 -11.53 -6.85 -4.03
CA ASP A 20 -11.39 -8.28 -4.22
C ASP A 20 -12.44 -8.78 -5.20
N LYS A 21 -11.99 -9.53 -6.22
CA LYS A 21 -12.87 -10.04 -7.28
C LYS A 21 -13.80 -11.17 -6.82
N LYS A 22 -13.49 -11.83 -5.70
CA LYS A 22 -14.22 -12.99 -5.17
C LYS A 22 -15.01 -12.66 -3.90
N ASP A 23 -14.55 -11.70 -3.10
CA ASP A 23 -15.16 -11.35 -1.81
C ASP A 23 -15.34 -9.83 -1.66
N SER A 24 -16.55 -9.32 -1.88
CA SER A 24 -16.86 -7.88 -1.80
C SER A 24 -16.71 -7.30 -0.38
N SER A 25 -16.61 -8.13 0.66
CA SER A 25 -16.33 -7.67 2.02
C SER A 25 -14.86 -7.35 2.26
N ARG A 26 -13.99 -7.71 1.30
CA ARG A 26 -12.53 -7.56 1.38
C ARG A 26 -12.00 -6.59 0.34
N ILE A 27 -10.90 -5.93 0.70
CA ILE A 27 -10.11 -5.09 -0.19
C ILE A 27 -8.68 -5.62 -0.18
N ASN A 28 -8.12 -5.80 -1.37
CA ASN A 28 -6.70 -6.09 -1.53
C ASN A 28 -5.88 -4.83 -1.28
N LYS A 29 -4.75 -5.01 -0.60
CA LYS A 29 -3.80 -3.97 -0.24
C LYS A 29 -2.41 -4.36 -0.75
N ILE A 30 -1.73 -3.43 -1.40
CA ILE A 30 -0.28 -3.53 -1.67
C ILE A 30 0.38 -2.40 -0.92
N VAL A 31 1.42 -2.73 -0.15
CA VAL A 31 2.28 -1.75 0.52
C VAL A 31 3.65 -1.81 -0.12
N ILE A 32 4.12 -0.67 -0.63
CA ILE A 32 5.45 -0.52 -1.21
C ILE A 32 6.23 0.42 -0.29
N THR A 33 7.22 -0.13 0.40
CA THR A 33 8.10 0.65 1.27
C THR A 33 9.45 0.76 0.57
N PRO A 34 9.87 1.97 0.14
CA PRO A 34 11.24 2.19 -0.31
C PRO A 34 12.19 1.90 0.86
N ASP A 35 12.98 0.84 0.74
CA ASP A 35 14.02 0.53 1.71
C ASP A 35 15.34 1.14 1.23
N TYR A 36 15.65 2.31 1.79
CA TYR A 36 16.86 3.07 1.47
C TYR A 36 18.15 2.43 2.00
N LYS A 37 18.09 1.33 2.78
CA LYS A 37 19.23 0.83 3.59
C LYS A 37 20.04 -0.33 2.99
N LEU A 38 20.04 -0.55 1.68
CA LEU A 38 21.10 -1.34 1.04
C LEU A 38 22.20 -0.42 0.49
N LYS A 39 22.89 0.31 1.39
CA LYS A 39 24.03 1.20 1.08
C LYS A 39 25.14 0.54 0.25
N LYS A 40 25.22 -0.80 0.24
CA LYS A 40 26.31 -1.55 -0.40
C LYS A 40 26.26 -1.55 -1.94
N PHE A 41 25.12 -1.23 -2.55
CA PHE A 41 24.95 -1.35 -4.01
C PHE A 41 24.58 -0.05 -4.73
N GLY A 42 24.40 1.08 -4.01
CA GLY A 42 24.04 2.37 -4.63
C GLY A 42 22.70 2.36 -5.39
N LYS A 43 21.83 1.37 -5.14
CA LYS A 43 20.53 1.20 -5.80
C LYS A 43 19.40 1.41 -4.80
N THR A 44 18.34 2.10 -5.24
CA THR A 44 17.06 2.17 -4.51
C THR A 44 16.41 0.80 -4.52
N ASN A 45 16.03 0.29 -3.34
CA ASN A 45 15.30 -0.96 -3.20
C ASN A 45 13.91 -0.67 -2.62
N ALA A 46 12.98 -1.60 -2.83
CA ALA A 46 11.66 -1.52 -2.23
C ALA A 46 11.22 -2.90 -1.74
N ILE A 47 10.55 -2.92 -0.60
CA ILE A 47 9.84 -4.09 -0.08
C ILE A 47 8.39 -3.96 -0.50
N VAL A 48 7.86 -5.02 -1.13
CA VAL A 48 6.46 -5.08 -1.55
C VAL A 48 5.74 -6.13 -0.70
N THR A 49 4.74 -5.68 0.06
CA THR A 49 3.91 -6.55 0.89
C THR A 49 2.50 -6.60 0.33
N LEU A 50 1.99 -7.81 0.13
CA LEU A 50 0.62 -8.07 -0.32
C LEU A 50 -0.24 -8.44 0.88
N GLY A 51 -1.45 -7.89 0.96
CA GLY A 51 -2.38 -8.18 2.05
C GLY A 51 -3.83 -7.97 1.66
N LYS A 52 -4.73 -8.30 2.59
CA LYS A 52 -6.15 -8.03 2.48
C LYS A 52 -6.66 -7.41 3.77
N ILE A 53 -7.59 -6.48 3.66
CA ILE A 53 -8.28 -5.86 4.79
C ILE A 53 -9.80 -5.98 4.59
N ASN A 54 -10.55 -5.80 5.67
CA ASN A 54 -12.00 -5.64 5.56
C ASN A 54 -12.31 -4.30 4.90
N ALA A 55 -13.29 -4.28 3.98
CA ALA A 55 -13.65 -3.08 3.24
C ALA A 55 -14.09 -1.92 4.15
N ARG A 56 -14.72 -2.24 5.29
CA ARG A 56 -15.14 -1.27 6.32
C ARG A 56 -13.96 -0.54 6.97
N ASN A 57 -12.79 -1.17 7.03
CA ASN A 57 -11.61 -0.66 7.73
C ASN A 57 -10.69 0.17 6.83
N LYS A 58 -11.02 0.29 5.54
CA LYS A 58 -10.19 1.00 4.56
C LYS A 58 -9.90 2.45 4.96
N ASN A 59 -10.88 3.12 5.56
CA ASN A 59 -10.82 4.53 5.93
C ASN A 59 -10.30 4.77 7.36
N GLU A 60 -9.88 3.71 8.07
CA GLU A 60 -9.37 3.85 9.44
C GLU A 60 -7.96 4.44 9.50
N GLY A 61 -7.24 4.48 8.38
CA GLY A 61 -5.90 5.06 8.30
C GLY A 61 -5.91 6.52 7.85
N ASN A 62 -5.06 7.33 8.50
CA ASN A 62 -4.77 8.70 8.07
C ASN A 62 -3.77 8.68 6.90
N TYR A 63 -4.27 8.45 5.68
CA TYR A 63 -3.45 8.43 4.47
C TYR A 63 -3.76 9.62 3.55
N ILE A 64 -2.77 10.09 2.82
CA ILE A 64 -2.94 11.15 1.84
C ILE A 64 -3.25 10.50 0.49
N LYS A 65 -4.46 10.72 -0.05
CA LYS A 65 -4.81 10.22 -1.39
C LYS A 65 -4.01 10.98 -2.44
N ILE A 66 -3.37 10.26 -3.36
CA ILE A 66 -2.55 10.86 -4.42
C ILE A 66 -3.03 10.52 -5.83
N ARG A 67 -3.89 9.51 -6.01
CA ARG A 67 -4.58 9.22 -7.27
C ARG A 67 -5.86 8.42 -7.05
#